data_AF-A0A0G0NXE1-F1
#
_entry.id   AF-A0A0G0NXE1-F1
#
_cell.length_a   1.000
_cell.length_b   1.000
_cell.length_c   1.000
_cell.angle_alpha   90.00
_cell.angle_beta   90.00
_cell.angle_gamma   90.00
#
_symmetry.space_group_name_H-M   'P 1'
#
loop_
_entity.id
_entity.type
_entity.pdbx_description
1 polymer ?
#
loop_
_entity_poly.entity_id
_entity_poly.type
_entity_poly.pdbx_seq_one_letter_code
_entity_poly.pdbx_strand_id
1 'polypeptide(L)'
;MLLWFYSNVFKMYIYLDETFNLKKGSKNQFLAIAGFSPSKPKDLAKRFNTLKRLKLPRSYRNIEVKSTDRITNKSFKPTLLKQIAQRDIEIYCNIQFKNQLPLKYFRQNKLDYDLLYLDLLTDLLAQRWRYDDNKVIIITLDTFQTKRIDKGNIIHLLRMDLVKRYPSKHFTIYFETSADYPNLQIADFICGAFSDDILGSSINKALLSSKIIKITKNPL
;
A
#
# COMPACT_ATOMS: atom_id res chain seq x y z
N MET A 1 -44.29 0.89 12.19
CA MET A 1 -43.57 2.02 11.57
C MET A 1 -42.09 1.93 11.96
N LEU A 2 -41.33 1.07 11.27
CA LEU A 2 -39.90 0.86 11.50
C LEU A 2 -39.13 1.72 10.50
N LEU A 3 -38.65 2.87 10.97
CA LEU A 3 -37.80 3.77 10.18
C LEU A 3 -36.50 3.03 9.83
N TRP A 4 -36.35 2.70 8.55
CA TRP A 4 -35.08 2.37 7.93
C TRP A 4 -34.16 3.58 8.06
N PHE A 5 -33.40 3.67 9.15
CA PHE A 5 -32.18 4.46 9.15
C PHE A 5 -31.18 3.74 8.24
N TYR A 6 -31.21 4.06 6.94
CA TYR A 6 -30.01 4.01 6.13
C TYR A 6 -29.04 5.04 6.72
N SER A 7 -28.40 4.68 7.84
CA SER A 7 -27.18 5.36 8.23
C SER A 7 -26.25 5.23 7.03
N ASN A 8 -25.86 6.37 6.47
CA ASN A 8 -24.75 6.41 5.53
C ASN A 8 -23.54 5.90 6.31
N VAL A 9 -23.31 4.59 6.29
CA VAL A 9 -22.12 3.99 6.89
C VAL A 9 -20.96 4.54 6.11
N PHE A 10 -20.28 5.52 6.69
CA PHE A 10 -19.12 6.12 6.07
C PHE A 10 -18.04 5.05 5.97
N LYS A 11 -17.41 4.95 4.80
CA LYS A 11 -16.35 3.97 4.55
C LYS A 11 -15.03 4.69 4.42
N MET A 12 -14.04 4.22 5.18
CA MET A 12 -12.63 4.56 4.96
C MET A 12 -12.01 3.44 4.15
N TYR A 13 -11.27 3.79 3.09
CA TYR A 13 -10.62 2.81 2.24
C TYR A 13 -9.12 2.96 2.36
N ILE A 14 -8.42 1.85 2.53
CA ILE A 14 -6.97 1.77 2.61
C ILE A 14 -6.52 0.78 1.55
N TYR A 15 -5.59 1.19 0.70
CA TYR A 15 -4.99 0.35 -0.35
C TYR A 15 -3.51 0.25 -0.06
N LEU A 16 -3.02 -0.98 0.10
CA LEU A 16 -1.63 -1.26 0.44
C LEU A 16 -1.01 -2.18 -0.61
N ASP A 17 0.27 -1.97 -0.83
CA ASP A 17 1.13 -2.83 -1.64
C ASP A 17 2.53 -2.88 -1.00
N GLU A 18 3.39 -3.75 -1.51
CA GLU A 18 4.76 -3.87 -1.07
C GLU A 18 5.78 -3.59 -2.18
N THR A 19 7.01 -3.31 -1.76
CA THR A 19 8.15 -3.30 -2.64
C THR A 19 9.39 -3.71 -1.88
N PHE A 20 10.35 -4.35 -2.55
CA PHE A 20 11.56 -4.82 -1.89
C PHE A 20 12.77 -4.85 -2.83
N ASN A 21 13.94 -4.71 -2.23
CA ASN A 21 15.20 -5.03 -2.86
C ASN A 21 15.96 -6.01 -1.96
N LEU A 22 15.90 -7.30 -2.27
CA LEU A 22 16.57 -8.36 -1.49
C LEU A 22 17.74 -8.99 -2.25
N LYS A 23 18.20 -8.38 -3.35
CA LYS A 23 19.29 -8.91 -4.19
C LYS A 23 20.59 -9.01 -3.40
N LYS A 24 21.24 -10.17 -3.42
CA LYS A 24 22.53 -10.40 -2.76
C LYS A 24 23.58 -9.41 -3.29
N GLY A 25 24.33 -8.78 -2.39
CA GLY A 25 25.36 -7.79 -2.74
C GLY A 25 24.85 -6.36 -3.01
N SER A 26 23.53 -6.12 -2.98
CA SER A 26 23.01 -4.76 -3.02
C SER A 26 23.32 -4.03 -1.71
N LYS A 27 23.77 -2.77 -1.78
CA LYS A 27 24.07 -1.94 -0.60
C LYS A 27 22.84 -1.69 0.27
N ASN A 28 21.66 -1.51 -0.36
CA ASN A 28 20.41 -1.17 0.31
C ASN A 28 19.43 -2.33 0.16
N GLN A 29 19.59 -3.37 1.00
CA GLN A 29 18.62 -4.45 1.08
C GLN A 29 17.45 -4.04 1.99
N PHE A 30 16.23 -4.00 1.46
CA PHE A 30 15.06 -3.56 2.22
C PHE A 30 13.77 -4.27 1.79
N LEU A 31 12.77 -4.19 2.67
CA LEU A 31 11.36 -4.41 2.41
C LEU A 31 10.61 -3.14 2.81
N ALA A 32 9.64 -2.73 1.99
CA ALA A 32 8.75 -1.64 2.33
C ALA A 32 7.30 -2.05 2.06
N ILE A 33 6.40 -1.65 2.95
CA ILE A 33 4.95 -1.73 2.75
C ILE A 33 4.46 -0.29 2.79
N ALA A 34 3.79 0.13 1.72
CA ALA A 34 3.23 1.46 1.65
C ALA A 34 1.81 1.41 1.12
N GLY A 35 1.10 2.50 1.34
CA GLY A 35 -0.22 2.62 0.82
C GLY A 35 -0.86 3.94 1.17
N PHE A 36 -2.15 4.03 0.89
CA PHE A 36 -2.85 5.29 0.98
C PHE A 36 -4.34 5.14 1.28
N SER A 37 -4.92 6.21 1.82
CA SER A 37 -6.35 6.33 2.09
C SER A 37 -6.94 7.51 1.33
N PRO A 38 -7.66 7.28 0.23
CA PRO A 38 -8.31 8.33 -0.53
C PRO A 38 -9.68 8.67 0.05
N SER A 39 -10.00 9.97 0.13
CA SER A 39 -11.37 10.44 0.44
C SER A 39 -12.42 10.02 -0.60
N LYS A 40 -12.02 9.88 -1.88
CA LYS A 40 -12.90 9.50 -3.00
C LYS A 40 -12.28 8.39 -3.88
N PRO A 41 -12.29 7.12 -3.45
CA PRO A 41 -11.61 6.02 -4.14
C PRO A 41 -12.11 5.79 -5.57
N LYS A 42 -13.42 5.92 -5.81
CA LYS A 42 -14.02 5.73 -7.15
C LYS A 42 -13.55 6.81 -8.14
N ASP A 43 -13.45 8.06 -7.68
CA ASP A 43 -13.00 9.16 -8.52
C ASP A 43 -11.51 9.05 -8.85
N LEU A 44 -10.70 8.60 -7.88
CA LEU A 44 -9.29 8.35 -8.09
C LEU A 44 -9.07 7.23 -9.13
N ALA A 45 -9.78 6.10 -9.00
CA ALA A 45 -9.74 5.00 -9.96
C ALA A 45 -10.13 5.45 -11.39
N LYS A 46 -11.20 6.25 -11.53
CA LYS A 46 -11.61 6.82 -12.82
C LYS A 46 -10.49 7.65 -13.44
N ARG A 47 -9.86 8.52 -12.65
CA ARG A 47 -8.77 9.40 -13.12
C ARG A 47 -7.54 8.62 -13.55
N PHE A 48 -7.16 7.59 -12.79
CA PHE A 48 -6.07 6.70 -13.16
C PHE A 48 -6.33 6.02 -14.51
N ASN A 49 -7.54 5.49 -14.73
CA ASN A 49 -7.92 4.90 -16.00
C ASN A 49 -7.94 5.92 -17.15
N THR A 50 -8.40 7.14 -16.91
CA THR A 50 -8.30 8.25 -17.87
C THR A 50 -6.84 8.54 -18.21
N LEU A 51 -5.95 8.61 -17.20
CA LEU A 51 -4.54 8.85 -17.41
C LEU A 51 -3.90 7.72 -18.24
N LYS A 52 -4.24 6.45 -17.98
CA LYS A 52 -3.76 5.31 -18.77
C LYS A 52 -4.16 5.46 -20.24
N ARG A 53 -5.42 5.83 -20.50
CA ARG A 53 -5.92 6.06 -21.87
C ARG A 53 -5.20 7.20 -22.59
N LEU A 54 -4.84 8.26 -21.87
CA LEU A 54 -4.19 9.45 -22.42
C LEU A 54 -2.68 9.32 -22.61
N LYS A 55 -1.99 8.58 -21.74
CA LYS A 55 -0.52 8.57 -21.67
C LYS A 55 0.12 7.25 -22.08
N LEU A 56 -0.64 6.14 -22.13
CA LEU A 56 -0.11 4.83 -22.49
C LEU A 56 -0.61 4.35 -23.87
N PRO A 57 0.16 3.49 -24.56
CA PRO A 57 -0.25 2.86 -25.81
C PRO A 57 -1.56 2.07 -25.63
N ARG A 58 -2.29 1.84 -26.74
CA ARG A 58 -3.58 1.12 -26.73
C ARG A 58 -3.52 -0.24 -26.02
N SER A 59 -2.42 -0.98 -26.20
CA SER A 59 -2.19 -2.28 -25.57
C SER A 59 -2.14 -2.24 -24.04
N TYR A 60 -1.82 -1.09 -23.44
CA TYR A 60 -1.68 -0.93 -21.98
C TYR A 60 -2.93 -0.36 -21.29
N ARG A 61 -3.99 -0.07 -22.04
CA ARG A 61 -5.16 0.67 -21.50
C ARG A 61 -6.04 -0.16 -20.58
N ASN A 62 -6.13 -1.46 -20.84
CA ASN A 62 -7.04 -2.39 -20.16
C ASN A 62 -6.31 -3.53 -19.43
N ILE A 63 -4.99 -3.48 -19.34
CA ILE A 63 -4.18 -4.45 -18.59
C ILE A 63 -3.60 -3.79 -17.35
N GLU A 64 -3.14 -4.58 -16.39
CA GLU A 64 -2.33 -4.11 -15.26
C GLU A 64 -1.11 -3.32 -15.76
N VAL A 65 -0.77 -2.24 -15.07
CA VAL A 65 0.48 -1.49 -15.33
C VAL A 65 1.23 -1.32 -14.03
N LYS A 66 2.53 -1.60 -14.07
CA LYS A 66 3.39 -1.60 -12.89
C LYS A 66 4.26 -0.36 -12.80
N SER A 67 4.65 -0.03 -11.58
CA SER A 67 5.56 1.05 -11.23
C SER A 67 6.97 0.84 -11.79
N THR A 68 7.34 -0.41 -12.05
CA THR A 68 8.62 -0.84 -12.61
C THR A 68 8.62 -0.88 -14.14
N ASP A 69 7.46 -0.77 -14.80
CA ASP A 69 7.37 -0.87 -16.25
C ASP A 69 8.10 0.29 -16.92
N ARG A 70 8.99 -0.02 -17.86
CA ARG A 70 9.79 1.01 -18.56
C ARG A 70 8.90 2.06 -19.24
N ILE A 71 7.73 1.66 -19.73
CA ILE A 71 6.78 2.56 -20.41
C ILE A 71 6.15 3.57 -19.45
N THR A 72 6.01 3.23 -18.16
CA THR A 72 5.34 4.10 -17.18
C THR A 72 6.30 5.15 -16.61
N ASN A 73 7.61 4.86 -16.59
CA ASN A 73 8.63 5.69 -15.93
C ASN A 73 8.80 7.11 -16.49
N LYS A 74 8.68 7.31 -17.82
CA LYS A 74 9.05 8.59 -18.44
C LYS A 74 8.02 9.70 -18.26
N SER A 75 6.73 9.39 -18.34
CA SER A 75 5.67 10.42 -18.38
C SER A 75 4.45 10.07 -17.53
N PHE A 76 4.10 8.79 -17.46
CA PHE A 76 2.93 8.32 -16.71
C PHE A 76 3.14 8.44 -15.20
N LYS A 77 4.18 7.81 -14.65
CA LYS A 77 4.49 7.78 -13.22
C LYS A 77 4.62 9.20 -12.65
N PRO A 78 5.45 10.12 -13.18
CA PRO A 78 5.53 11.50 -12.67
C PRO A 78 4.19 12.24 -12.68
N THR A 79 3.39 12.07 -13.76
CA THR A 79 2.06 12.72 -13.86
C THR A 79 1.09 12.16 -12.83
N LEU A 80 1.07 10.83 -12.65
CA LEU A 80 0.22 10.16 -11.67
C LEU A 80 0.55 10.63 -10.24
N LEU A 81 1.82 10.59 -9.86
CA LEU A 81 2.26 11.00 -8.53
C LEU A 81 1.94 12.47 -8.25
N LYS A 82 2.10 13.36 -9.26
CA LYS A 82 1.67 14.76 -9.16
C LYS A 82 0.16 14.89 -8.95
N GLN A 83 -0.66 14.10 -9.66
CA GLN A 83 -2.12 14.11 -9.49
C GLN A 83 -2.54 13.61 -8.10
N ILE A 84 -1.86 12.60 -7.56
CA ILE A 84 -2.09 12.08 -6.21
C ILE A 84 -1.75 13.16 -5.18
N ALA A 85 -0.64 13.87 -5.36
CA ALA A 85 -0.19 14.88 -4.41
C ALA A 85 -1.10 16.10 -4.28
N GLN A 86 -1.91 16.39 -5.29
CA GLN A 86 -2.88 17.48 -5.29
C GLN A 86 -4.23 17.11 -4.66
N ARG A 87 -4.33 15.92 -4.04
CA ARG A 87 -5.60 15.38 -3.54
C ARG A 87 -5.56 15.23 -2.02
N ASP A 88 -6.74 15.15 -1.44
CA ASP A 88 -6.91 14.76 -0.04
C ASP A 88 -6.78 13.24 0.07
N ILE A 89 -5.53 12.80 0.10
CA ILE A 89 -5.06 11.43 0.24
C ILE A 89 -4.04 11.43 1.38
N GLU A 90 -4.16 10.48 2.29
CA GLU A 90 -3.15 10.21 3.30
C GLU A 90 -2.25 9.07 2.83
N ILE A 91 -0.93 9.25 2.90
CA ILE A 91 0.07 8.24 2.52
C ILE A 91 0.87 7.81 3.75
N TYR A 92 1.03 6.49 3.91
CA TYR A 92 1.79 5.87 4.98
C TYR A 92 2.77 4.85 4.39
N CYS A 93 3.94 4.74 5.00
CA CYS A 93 4.99 3.84 4.55
C CYS A 93 5.82 3.31 5.72
N ASN A 94 6.01 2.00 5.74
CA ASN A 94 6.98 1.31 6.57
C ASN A 94 8.13 0.82 5.72
N ILE A 95 9.35 1.17 6.10
CA ILE A 95 10.57 0.75 5.42
C ILE A 95 11.42 0.01 6.44
N GLN A 96 11.84 -1.21 6.12
CA GLN A 96 12.71 -2.03 6.96
C GLN A 96 13.94 -2.45 6.19
N PHE A 97 15.11 -2.03 6.67
CA PHE A 97 16.37 -2.49 6.11
C PHE A 97 16.75 -3.84 6.69
N LYS A 98 17.24 -4.74 5.83
CA LYS A 98 17.55 -6.12 6.20
C LYS A 98 18.70 -6.23 7.20
N ASN A 99 19.68 -5.32 7.13
CA ASN A 99 20.81 -5.27 8.06
C ASN A 99 20.42 -4.80 9.47
N GLN A 100 19.20 -4.26 9.62
CA GLN A 100 18.66 -3.79 10.90
C GLN A 100 17.58 -4.75 11.44
N LEU A 101 17.37 -5.91 10.79
CA LEU A 101 16.39 -6.88 11.24
C LEU A 101 16.89 -7.70 12.43
N PRO A 102 16.08 -7.85 13.48
CA PRO A 102 16.30 -8.82 14.53
C PRO A 102 16.43 -10.27 14.02
N LEU A 103 17.19 -11.10 14.74
CA LEU A 103 17.43 -12.50 14.38
C LEU A 103 16.15 -13.35 14.30
N LYS A 104 15.06 -12.96 14.98
CA LYS A 104 13.77 -13.69 14.94
C LYS A 104 13.20 -13.82 13.52
N TYR A 105 13.56 -12.92 12.61
CA TYR A 105 13.12 -12.96 11.21
C TYR A 105 13.99 -13.84 10.32
N PHE A 106 14.98 -14.55 10.87
CA PHE A 106 15.86 -15.43 10.13
C PHE A 106 15.70 -16.87 10.59
N ARG A 107 15.37 -17.76 9.66
CA ARG A 107 15.37 -19.22 9.88
C ARG A 107 16.42 -19.85 8.99
N GLN A 108 17.38 -20.55 9.57
CA GLN A 108 18.47 -21.20 8.82
C GLN A 108 19.17 -20.23 7.86
N ASN A 109 19.49 -19.02 8.34
CA ASN A 109 20.09 -17.92 7.57
C ASN A 109 19.26 -17.40 6.37
N LYS A 110 18.00 -17.81 6.25
CA LYS A 110 17.05 -17.30 5.25
C LYS A 110 16.03 -16.37 5.93
N LEU A 111 15.73 -15.27 5.26
CA LEU A 111 14.70 -14.33 5.72
C LEU A 111 13.33 -15.02 5.70
N ASP A 112 12.63 -14.98 6.82
CA ASP A 112 11.23 -15.38 6.94
C ASP A 112 10.35 -14.20 6.49
N TYR A 113 10.12 -14.15 5.18
CA TYR A 113 9.38 -13.05 4.55
C TYR A 113 7.95 -12.95 5.09
N ASP A 114 7.27 -14.07 5.30
CA ASP A 114 5.86 -14.07 5.71
C ASP A 114 5.69 -13.47 7.12
N LEU A 115 6.59 -13.82 8.05
CA LEU A 115 6.61 -13.23 9.40
C LEU A 115 6.93 -11.74 9.35
N LEU A 116 7.97 -11.36 8.58
CA LEU A 116 8.37 -9.97 8.46
C LEU A 116 7.25 -9.10 7.84
N TYR A 117 6.64 -9.61 6.77
CA TYR A 117 5.53 -8.93 6.10
C TYR A 117 4.37 -8.68 7.06
N LEU A 118 3.97 -9.71 7.82
CA LEU A 118 2.87 -9.59 8.78
C LEU A 118 3.19 -8.55 9.87
N ASP A 119 4.39 -8.58 10.45
CA ASP A 119 4.79 -7.63 11.50
C ASP A 119 4.84 -6.19 10.95
N LEU A 120 5.37 -5.98 9.73
CA LEU A 120 5.39 -4.66 9.08
C LEU A 120 4.01 -4.14 8.74
N LEU A 121 3.13 -5.01 8.25
CA LEU A 121 1.76 -4.67 7.87
C LEU A 121 0.95 -4.31 9.11
N THR A 122 1.12 -5.09 10.18
CA THR A 122 0.51 -4.83 11.49
C THR A 122 0.96 -3.48 12.04
N ASP A 123 2.27 -3.21 12.02
CA ASP A 123 2.80 -1.91 12.45
C ASP A 123 2.25 -0.76 11.59
N LEU A 124 2.22 -0.91 10.27
CA LEU A 124 1.72 0.11 9.34
C LEU A 124 0.25 0.44 9.61
N LEU A 125 -0.58 -0.56 9.89
CA LEU A 125 -1.99 -0.37 10.21
C LEU A 125 -2.21 0.10 11.67
N ALA A 126 -1.26 -0.15 12.56
CA ALA A 126 -1.25 0.41 13.92
C ALA A 126 -0.81 1.89 13.95
N GLN A 127 -0.18 2.39 12.89
CA GLN A 127 -0.04 3.83 12.71
C GLN A 127 -1.43 4.42 12.73
N ARG A 128 -1.64 5.52 13.47
CA ARG A 128 -2.95 6.17 13.58
C ARG A 128 -3.34 6.81 12.25
N TRP A 129 -3.66 6.00 11.24
CA TRP A 129 -4.63 6.33 10.23
C TRP A 129 -5.77 7.02 10.97
N ARG A 130 -6.31 8.12 10.42
CA ARG A 130 -7.41 8.85 11.05
C ARG A 130 -8.69 8.02 11.00
N TYR A 131 -8.69 6.93 11.77
CA TYR A 131 -9.78 6.00 11.97
C TYR A 131 -10.87 6.79 12.67
N ASP A 132 -11.76 7.35 11.88
CA ASP A 132 -12.97 8.02 12.32
C ASP A 132 -13.86 7.00 13.05
N ASP A 133 -14.42 7.35 14.21
CA ASP A 133 -15.25 6.46 15.05
C ASP A 133 -16.51 5.98 14.33
N ASN A 134 -16.96 6.71 13.31
CA ASN A 134 -18.18 6.38 12.58
C ASN A 134 -17.93 5.70 11.24
N LYS A 135 -16.70 5.21 10.98
CA LYS A 135 -16.33 4.61 9.70
C LYS A 135 -16.06 3.11 9.77
N VAL A 136 -16.61 2.38 8.81
CA VAL A 136 -16.13 1.03 8.46
C VAL A 136 -14.83 1.17 7.69
N ILE A 137 -13.79 0.47 8.16
CA ILE A 137 -12.46 0.52 7.57
C ILE A 137 -12.31 -0.67 6.62
N ILE A 138 -12.05 -0.39 5.35
CA ILE A 138 -11.87 -1.36 4.29
C ILE A 138 -10.40 -1.34 3.87
N ILE A 139 -9.67 -2.40 4.19
CA ILE A 139 -8.27 -2.58 3.84
C ILE A 139 -8.21 -3.54 2.65
N THR A 140 -7.60 -3.09 1.56
CA THR A 140 -7.37 -3.89 0.36
C THR A 140 -5.87 -4.05 0.18
N LEU A 141 -5.42 -5.30 0.15
CA LEU A 141 -4.03 -5.70 -0.05
C LEU A 141 -3.92 -6.29 -1.46
N ASP A 142 -2.82 -6.00 -2.17
CA ASP A 142 -2.55 -6.74 -3.41
C ASP A 142 -2.28 -8.22 -3.10
N THR A 143 -2.65 -9.08 -4.03
CA THR A 143 -2.33 -10.49 -3.96
C THR A 143 -0.83 -10.69 -4.14
N PHE A 144 -0.17 -11.09 -3.06
CA PHE A 144 1.23 -11.49 -3.11
C PHE A 144 1.39 -13.01 -3.00
N GLN A 145 2.55 -13.50 -3.40
CA GLN A 145 2.93 -14.90 -3.25
C GLN A 145 3.51 -15.13 -1.85
N THR A 146 2.67 -15.55 -0.89
CA THR A 146 3.16 -16.14 0.36
C THR A 146 3.67 -17.55 0.10
N LYS A 147 4.70 -17.97 0.84
CA LYS A 147 5.22 -19.34 0.71
C LYS A 147 4.67 -20.28 1.77
N ARG A 148 4.26 -19.77 2.94
CA ARG A 148 3.94 -20.59 4.12
C ARG A 148 2.65 -20.18 4.80
N ILE A 149 2.30 -18.90 4.80
CA ILE A 149 1.07 -18.43 5.44
C ILE A 149 -0.01 -18.25 4.37
N ASP A 150 -1.13 -18.95 4.49
CA ASP A 150 -2.27 -18.71 3.61
C ASP A 150 -2.89 -17.32 3.87
N LYS A 151 -3.57 -16.79 2.85
CA LYS A 151 -4.20 -15.46 2.89
C LYS A 151 -5.26 -15.34 3.99
N GLY A 152 -5.99 -16.43 4.28
CA GLY A 152 -7.03 -16.46 5.31
C GLY A 152 -6.43 -16.30 6.71
N ASN A 153 -5.29 -16.95 6.96
CA ASN A 153 -4.56 -16.82 8.22
C ASN A 153 -3.97 -15.41 8.39
N ILE A 154 -3.45 -14.78 7.33
CA ILE A 154 -3.03 -13.36 7.39
C ILE A 154 -4.21 -12.46 7.77
N ILE A 155 -5.36 -12.61 7.10
CA ILE A 155 -6.57 -11.85 7.42
C ILE A 155 -6.97 -12.06 8.89
N HIS A 156 -6.94 -13.30 9.37
CA HIS A 156 -7.29 -13.64 10.74
C HIS A 156 -6.36 -12.96 11.76
N LEU A 157 -5.05 -13.10 11.59
CA LEU A 157 -4.05 -12.52 12.48
C LEU A 157 -4.12 -10.98 12.51
N LEU A 158 -4.25 -10.34 11.33
CA LEU A 158 -4.42 -8.88 11.24
C LEU A 158 -5.70 -8.42 11.93
N ARG A 159 -6.82 -9.12 11.71
CA ARG A 159 -8.08 -8.78 12.37
C ARG A 159 -7.99 -8.88 13.88
N MET A 160 -7.36 -9.94 14.40
CA MET A 160 -7.18 -10.10 15.84
C MET A 160 -6.38 -8.94 16.44
N ASP A 161 -5.25 -8.56 15.82
CA ASP A 161 -4.45 -7.44 16.31
C ASP A 161 -5.20 -6.11 16.21
N LEU A 162 -5.87 -5.84 15.08
CA LEU A 162 -6.62 -4.61 14.87
C LEU A 162 -7.80 -4.45 15.84
N VAL A 163 -8.57 -5.52 16.07
CA VAL A 163 -9.70 -5.50 17.03
C VAL A 163 -9.18 -5.33 18.45
N LYS A 164 -8.04 -5.96 18.80
CA LYS A 164 -7.41 -5.76 20.11
C LYS A 164 -6.99 -4.31 20.33
N ARG A 165 -6.45 -3.64 19.32
CA ARG A 165 -6.01 -2.23 19.40
C ARG A 165 -7.16 -1.22 19.30
N TYR A 166 -8.17 -1.55 18.50
CA TYR A 166 -9.27 -0.66 18.16
C TYR A 166 -10.62 -1.40 18.31
N PRO A 167 -11.03 -1.74 19.54
CA PRO A 167 -12.17 -2.62 19.79
C PRO A 167 -13.52 -2.03 19.34
N SER A 168 -13.62 -0.71 19.21
CA SER A 168 -14.82 -0.01 18.73
C SER A 168 -14.92 0.07 17.20
N LYS A 169 -13.93 -0.43 16.45
CA LYS A 169 -13.84 -0.28 15.00
C LYS A 169 -14.21 -1.56 14.27
N HIS A 170 -14.81 -1.39 13.10
CA HIS A 170 -15.10 -2.49 12.19
C HIS A 170 -14.10 -2.52 11.03
N PHE A 171 -13.35 -3.62 10.92
CA PHE A 171 -12.37 -3.84 9.86
C PHE A 171 -12.80 -4.93 8.88
N THR A 172 -12.77 -4.58 7.60
CA THR A 172 -12.90 -5.54 6.50
C THR A 172 -11.60 -5.57 5.72
N ILE A 173 -11.01 -6.76 5.57
CA ILE A 173 -9.72 -6.95 4.91
C ILE A 173 -9.94 -7.85 3.70
N TYR A 174 -9.43 -7.41 2.55
CA TYR A 174 -9.51 -8.13 1.29
C TYR A 174 -8.12 -8.31 0.68
N PHE A 175 -7.93 -9.45 0.02
CA PHE A 175 -6.86 -9.65 -0.95
C PHE A 175 -7.47 -9.58 -2.34
N GLU A 176 -7.02 -8.64 -3.14
CA GLU A 176 -7.52 -8.41 -4.49
C GLU A 176 -6.36 -8.34 -5.47
N THR A 177 -6.56 -8.73 -6.71
CA THR A 177 -5.51 -8.60 -7.73
C THR A 177 -5.48 -7.17 -8.26
N SER A 178 -4.29 -6.57 -8.30
CA SER A 178 -4.08 -5.26 -8.92
C SER A 178 -4.50 -5.22 -10.40
N ALA A 179 -4.59 -6.35 -11.10
CA ALA A 179 -5.10 -6.41 -12.48
C ALA A 179 -6.50 -5.79 -12.64
N ASP A 180 -7.39 -6.02 -11.66
CA ASP A 180 -8.78 -5.57 -11.69
C ASP A 180 -9.02 -4.31 -10.84
N TYR A 181 -8.05 -3.92 -10.01
CA TYR A 181 -8.20 -2.85 -9.03
C TYR A 181 -7.24 -1.68 -9.30
N PRO A 182 -7.70 -0.62 -9.98
CA PRO A 182 -6.90 0.58 -10.23
C PRO A 182 -6.24 1.19 -9.00
N ASN A 183 -6.91 1.14 -7.84
CA ASN A 183 -6.35 1.71 -6.61
C ASN A 183 -5.18 0.87 -6.04
N LEU A 184 -5.14 -0.44 -6.30
CA LEU A 184 -3.96 -1.26 -5.97
C LEU A 184 -2.81 -0.96 -6.92
N GLN A 185 -3.06 -0.79 -8.23
CA GLN A 185 -2.02 -0.30 -9.15
C GLN A 185 -1.46 1.07 -8.69
N ILE A 186 -2.32 1.97 -8.18
CA ILE A 186 -1.84 3.24 -7.60
C ILE A 186 -0.98 3.01 -6.36
N ALA A 187 -1.31 2.04 -5.51
CA ALA A 187 -0.48 1.66 -4.36
C ALA A 187 0.91 1.17 -4.82
N ASP A 188 0.99 0.34 -5.86
CA ASP A 188 2.27 -0.05 -6.50
C ASP A 188 3.07 1.18 -6.95
N PHE A 189 2.44 2.15 -7.63
CA PHE A 189 3.15 3.38 -8.01
C PHE A 189 3.66 4.18 -6.81
N ILE A 190 2.95 4.19 -5.68
CA ILE A 190 3.39 4.82 -4.44
C ILE A 190 4.55 4.04 -3.82
N CYS A 191 4.46 2.71 -3.74
CA CYS A 191 5.52 1.83 -3.26
C CYS A 191 6.80 1.96 -4.10
N GLY A 192 6.67 1.86 -5.42
CA GLY A 192 7.77 2.11 -6.36
C GLY A 192 8.33 3.52 -6.23
N ALA A 193 7.51 4.49 -5.82
CA ALA A 193 7.93 5.84 -5.46
C ALA A 193 8.38 6.01 -4.00
N PHE A 194 8.63 4.94 -3.26
CA PHE A 194 9.48 4.95 -2.06
C PHE A 194 10.76 4.15 -2.31
N SER A 195 10.65 3.03 -3.03
CA SER A 195 11.80 2.24 -3.47
C SER A 195 12.82 3.09 -4.24
N ASP A 196 12.35 3.90 -5.20
CA ASP A 196 13.21 4.77 -5.99
C ASP A 196 14.03 5.75 -5.08
N ASP A 197 13.49 6.22 -3.94
CA ASP A 197 14.09 7.24 -3.06
C ASP A 197 15.15 6.60 -2.18
N ILE A 198 14.81 5.43 -1.63
CA ILE A 198 15.74 4.58 -0.88
C ILE A 198 16.94 4.19 -1.74
N LEU A 199 16.73 3.96 -3.04
CA LEU A 199 17.78 3.59 -3.99
C LEU A 199 18.55 4.81 -4.54
N GLY A 200 18.23 6.02 -4.09
CA GLY A 200 18.92 7.25 -4.51
C GLY A 200 18.60 7.68 -5.94
N SER A 201 17.59 7.07 -6.57
CA SER A 201 17.01 7.64 -7.79
C SER A 201 16.14 8.82 -7.38
N SER A 202 16.20 9.90 -8.15
CA SER A 202 15.56 11.17 -7.80
C SER A 202 14.05 11.01 -7.67
N ILE A 203 13.55 10.69 -6.47
CA ILE A 203 12.11 10.69 -6.29
C ILE A 203 11.61 12.10 -6.31
N ASN A 204 10.68 12.28 -7.23
CA ASN A 204 9.93 13.48 -7.49
C ASN A 204 9.55 14.16 -6.17
N LYS A 205 10.14 15.33 -5.93
CA LYS A 205 9.67 16.32 -4.93
C LYS A 205 8.14 16.52 -4.95
N ALA A 206 7.47 16.15 -6.05
CA ALA A 206 6.02 16.11 -6.18
C ALA A 206 5.30 15.09 -5.27
N LEU A 207 5.87 13.92 -4.92
CA LEU A 207 5.21 13.04 -3.94
C LEU A 207 5.32 13.63 -2.53
N LEU A 208 6.44 14.29 -2.24
CA LEU A 208 6.69 15.01 -0.99
C LEU A 208 5.79 16.24 -0.81
N SER A 209 5.12 16.74 -1.85
CA SER A 209 4.10 17.79 -1.73
C SER A 209 2.69 17.25 -1.43
N SER A 210 2.50 15.93 -1.41
CA SER A 210 1.29 15.30 -0.86
C SER A 210 1.30 15.35 0.67
N LYS A 211 0.16 15.14 1.33
CA LYS A 211 0.13 14.90 2.78
C LYS A 211 0.70 13.50 3.10
N ILE A 212 2.02 13.36 2.98
CA ILE A 212 2.73 12.22 3.59
C ILE A 212 2.52 12.36 5.09
N ILE A 213 1.75 11.44 5.66
CA ILE A 213 1.44 11.49 7.08
C ILE A 213 2.58 10.90 7.88
N LYS A 214 3.17 9.79 7.41
CA LYS A 214 4.26 9.11 8.12
C LYS A 214 5.10 8.23 7.20
N ILE A 215 6.42 8.32 7.39
CA ILE A 215 7.39 7.32 6.89
C ILE A 215 8.12 6.81 8.13
N THR A 216 7.99 5.52 8.43
CA THR A 216 8.71 4.88 9.54
C THR A 216 9.85 4.04 8.98
N LYS A 217 11.09 4.35 9.39
CA LYS A 217 12.29 3.58 9.02
C LYS A 217 12.66 2.67 10.18
N ASN A 218 12.81 1.39 9.88
CA ASN A 218 13.08 0.30 10.82
C ASN A 218 12.09 0.26 11.99
N PRO A 219 10.79 0.04 11.71
CA PRO A 219 9.79 -0.07 12.75
C PRO A 219 9.97 -1.32 13.64
N LEU A 220 10.82 -2.28 13.25
CA LEU A 220 10.97 -3.60 13.90
C LEU A 220 12.36 -3.84 14.49
#